data_AF-A0A7W5ZMK6-F1
#
_entry.id   AF-A0A7W5ZMK6-F1
#
_cell.length_a   1.000
_cell.length_b   1.000
_cell.length_c   1.000
_cell.angle_alpha   90.00
_cell.angle_beta   90.00
_cell.angle_gamma   90.00
#
_symmetry.space_group_name_H-M   'P 1'
#
loop_
_entity.id
_entity.type
_entity.pdbx_description
1 polymer ?
#
loop_
_entity_poly.entity_id
_entity_poly.type
_entity_poly.pdbx_seq_one_letter_code
_entity_poly.pdbx_strand_id
1 'polypeptide(L)'
;MNRFSILYLFKGSFYHLTYSTRPEAEDAIKNFPQISKGLPLGIYDAKTELFIWEAAREKEYNQLAIEEQGRRGNEIISIIEKLRASGLEIAPVEEEPERPLTLPEDESKEIPSKGRRLAKAVTEK
;
A
#
# COMPACT_ATOMS: atom_id res chain seq x y z
N MET A 1 17.41 -13.00 -12.19
CA MET A 1 17.59 -13.06 -10.73
C MET A 1 17.44 -11.65 -10.20
N ASN A 2 16.56 -11.42 -9.22
CA ASN A 2 16.25 -10.07 -8.76
C ASN A 2 17.37 -9.56 -7.87
N ARG A 3 18.18 -8.63 -8.39
CA ARG A 3 19.37 -8.10 -7.71
C ARG A 3 19.03 -7.03 -6.67
N PHE A 4 18.02 -6.21 -6.95
CA PHE A 4 17.69 -5.06 -6.11
C PHE A 4 16.47 -5.37 -5.24
N SER A 5 16.43 -4.78 -4.06
CA SER A 5 15.24 -4.81 -3.20
C SER A 5 14.95 -3.44 -2.62
N ILE A 6 13.71 -2.98 -2.75
CA ILE A 6 13.22 -1.85 -1.97
C ILE A 6 12.75 -2.39 -0.63
N LEU A 7 13.37 -1.94 0.47
CA LEU A 7 12.91 -2.23 1.82
C LEU A 7 11.87 -1.17 2.23
N TYR A 8 10.78 -1.59 2.84
CA TYR A 8 9.75 -0.69 3.33
C TYR A 8 9.12 -1.17 4.64
N LEU A 9 8.58 -0.22 5.40
CA LEU A 9 7.85 -0.48 6.64
C LEU A 9 6.35 -0.32 6.40
N PHE A 10 5.55 -1.33 6.74
CA PHE A 10 4.09 -1.25 6.66
C PHE A 10 3.47 -1.83 7.93
N LYS A 11 2.61 -1.04 8.61
CA LYS A 11 1.95 -1.41 9.88
C LYS A 11 2.94 -2.00 10.92
N GLY A 12 4.14 -1.43 11.00
CA GLY A 12 5.19 -1.83 11.96
C GLY A 12 6.01 -3.07 11.58
N SER A 13 5.76 -3.67 10.41
CA SER A 13 6.52 -4.83 9.91
C SER A 13 7.32 -4.47 8.65
N PHE A 14 8.49 -5.11 8.49
CA PHE A 14 9.37 -4.92 7.34
C PHE A 14 8.97 -5.84 6.18
N TYR A 15 8.99 -5.28 4.98
CA TYR A 15 8.71 -5.98 3.74
C TYR A 15 9.66 -5.51 2.66
N HIS A 16 9.74 -6.27 1.57
CA HIS A 16 10.54 -5.87 0.43
C HIS A 16 9.84 -6.15 -0.91
N LEU A 17 10.15 -5.33 -1.90
CA LEU A 17 9.83 -5.55 -3.32
C LEU A 17 11.14 -5.79 -4.07
N THR A 18 11.18 -6.80 -4.93
CA THR A 18 12.42 -7.13 -5.67
C THR A 18 12.36 -6.66 -7.12
N TYR A 19 13.53 -6.26 -7.63
CA TYR A 19 13.68 -5.74 -8.99
C TYR A 19 14.92 -6.34 -9.64
N SER A 20 14.87 -6.50 -10.97
CA SER A 20 15.99 -7.04 -11.74
C SER A 20 17.05 -5.98 -12.00
N THR A 21 16.64 -4.73 -12.21
CA THR A 21 17.56 -3.63 -12.57
C THR A 21 17.51 -2.46 -11.58
N ARG A 22 18.60 -1.69 -11.56
CA ARG A 22 18.71 -0.50 -10.71
C ARG A 22 17.71 0.60 -11.12
N PRO A 23 17.55 0.95 -12.42
CA PRO A 23 16.59 1.96 -12.83
C PRO A 23 15.15 1.62 -12.43
N GLU A 24 14.73 0.35 -12.55
CA GLU A 24 13.40 -0.09 -12.10
C GLU A 24 13.21 0.15 -10.60
N ALA A 25 14.19 -0.21 -9.77
CA ALA A 25 14.13 0.02 -8.34
C ALA A 25 14.11 1.53 -7.98
N GLU A 26 14.91 2.33 -8.68
CA GLU A 26 14.94 3.79 -8.50
C GLU A 26 13.64 4.47 -8.91
N ASP A 27 13.01 4.02 -10.00
CA ASP A 27 11.73 4.57 -10.45
C ASP A 27 10.59 4.10 -9.54
N ALA A 28 10.65 2.86 -9.05
CA ALA A 28 9.66 2.34 -8.12
C ALA A 28 9.75 3.03 -6.74
N ILE A 29 10.94 3.34 -6.22
CA ILE A 29 11.04 4.06 -4.94
C ILE A 29 10.57 5.52 -5.05
N LYS A 30 10.78 6.18 -6.18
CA LYS A 30 10.27 7.55 -6.44
C LYS A 30 8.74 7.57 -6.52
N ASN A 31 8.15 6.54 -7.12
CA ASN A 31 6.71 6.39 -7.28
C ASN A 31 6.09 5.48 -6.20
N PHE A 32 6.80 5.25 -5.08
CA PHE A 32 6.40 4.27 -4.07
C PHE A 32 4.96 4.44 -3.56
N PRO A 33 4.43 5.67 -3.32
CA PRO A 33 3.04 5.84 -2.89
C PRO A 33 1.99 5.29 -3.86
N GLN A 34 2.33 5.11 -5.14
CA GLN A 34 1.45 4.52 -6.15
C GLN A 34 1.51 2.98 -6.16
N ILE A 35 2.58 2.41 -5.59
CA ILE A 35 2.88 0.97 -5.64
C ILE A 35 2.54 0.29 -4.32
N SER A 36 2.71 0.97 -3.19
CA SER A 36 2.49 0.39 -1.86
C SER A 36 2.09 1.45 -0.83
N LYS A 37 1.29 1.05 0.16
CA LYS A 37 0.86 1.89 1.29
C LYS A 37 1.90 1.99 2.43
N GLY A 38 3.09 1.43 2.23
CA GLY A 38 4.18 1.46 3.21
C GLY A 38 5.03 2.74 3.15
N LEU A 39 5.97 2.82 4.08
CA LEU A 39 7.02 3.83 4.08
C LEU A 39 8.30 3.23 3.48
N PRO A 40 8.77 3.70 2.32
CA PRO A 40 10.02 3.21 1.76
C PRO A 40 11.19 3.63 2.67
N LEU A 41 12.14 2.71 2.87
CA LEU A 41 13.37 2.95 3.63
C LEU A 41 14.57 3.18 2.72
N GLY A 42 14.64 2.44 1.61
CA GLY A 42 15.77 2.51 0.69
C GLY A 42 15.87 1.30 -0.22
N ILE A 43 16.92 1.28 -1.04
CA ILE A 43 17.24 0.25 -2.02
C ILE A 43 18.47 -0.52 -1.57
N TYR A 44 18.36 -1.83 -1.50
CA TYR A 44 19.46 -2.75 -1.30
C TYR A 44 19.94 -3.34 -2.63
N ASP A 45 21.25 -3.42 -2.81
CA ASP A 45 21.89 -4.11 -3.93
C ASP A 45 22.53 -5.41 -3.43
N ALA A 46 21.93 -6.56 -3.76
CA ALA A 46 22.41 -7.87 -3.32
C ALA A 46 23.75 -8.28 -3.94
N LYS A 47 24.26 -7.58 -4.95
CA LYS A 47 25.59 -7.83 -5.51
C LYS A 47 26.69 -7.18 -4.67
N THR A 48 26.43 -5.98 -4.16
CA THR A 48 27.43 -5.22 -3.39
C THR A 48 27.15 -5.22 -1.89
N GLU A 49 26.01 -5.78 -1.47
CA GLU A 49 25.53 -5.80 -0.09
C GLU A 49 25.42 -4.38 0.51
N LEU A 50 25.15 -3.39 -0.36
CA LEU A 50 25.02 -1.99 0.02
C LEU A 50 23.55 -1.60 0.12
N PHE A 51 23.26 -0.75 1.10
CA PHE A 51 21.95 -0.13 1.27
C PHE A 51 22.03 1.37 0.96
N ILE A 52 21.18 1.82 0.04
CA ILE A 52 21.03 3.21 -0.35
C ILE A 52 19.74 3.71 0.29
N TRP A 53 19.86 4.64 1.23
CA TRP A 53 18.71 5.23 1.91
C TRP A 53 17.83 6.02 0.94
N GLU A 54 16.52 6.02 1.20
CA GLU A 54 15.60 6.94 0.54
C GLU A 54 15.99 8.39 0.91
N ALA A 55 15.90 9.33 -0.04
CA ALA A 55 16.47 10.67 0.07
C ALA A 55 15.99 11.46 1.30
N ALA A 56 14.72 11.32 1.70
CA ALA A 56 14.20 11.98 2.90
C ALA A 56 14.84 11.42 4.18
N ARG A 57 15.20 10.14 4.19
CA ARG A 57 15.80 9.43 5.34
C ARG A 57 17.32 9.53 5.37
N GLU A 58 17.95 9.63 4.20
CA GLU A 58 19.40 9.75 4.09
C GLU A 58 19.92 10.96 4.88
N LYS A 59 19.20 12.09 4.85
CA LYS A 59 19.54 13.28 5.62
C LYS A 59 19.55 13.02 7.13
N GLU A 60 18.54 12.31 7.64
CA GLU A 60 18.45 11.97 9.07
C GLU A 60 19.54 10.97 9.46
N TYR A 61 19.78 9.96 8.63
CA TYR A 61 20.83 8.97 8.83
C TYR A 61 22.22 9.62 8.88
N ASN A 62 22.49 10.55 7.96
CA ASN A 62 23.78 11.25 7.86
C ASN A 62 24.06 12.20 9.04
N GLN A 63 23.04 12.53 9.85
CA GLN A 63 23.20 13.34 11.07
C GLN A 63 23.55 12.51 12.31
N LEU A 64 23.45 11.18 12.23
CA LEU A 64 23.76 10.28 13.34
C LEU A 64 25.28 10.18 13.56
N ALA A 65 25.69 9.85 14.78
CA ALA A 65 27.08 9.48 15.06
C ALA A 65 27.49 8.26 14.22
N ILE A 66 28.78 8.15 13.88
CA ILE A 66 29.27 7.11 12.98
C ILE A 66 29.00 5.69 13.50
N GLU A 67 29.04 5.50 14.82
CA GLU A 67 28.71 4.23 15.48
C GLU A 67 27.22 3.89 15.35
N GLU A 68 26.36 4.90 15.41
CA GLU A 68 24.92 4.74 15.23
C GLU A 68 24.57 4.45 13.77
N GLN A 69 25.24 5.14 12.83
CA GLN A 69 25.15 4.85 11.40
C GLN A 69 25.51 3.39 11.13
N GLY A 70 26.68 2.94 11.61
CA GLY A 70 27.13 1.56 11.46
C GLY A 70 26.13 0.57 12.04
N ARG A 71 25.60 0.82 13.25
CA ARG A 71 24.62 -0.06 13.87
C ARG A 71 23.32 -0.17 13.05
N ARG A 72 22.75 0.96 12.64
CA ARG A 72 21.50 1.00 11.86
C ARG A 72 21.68 0.40 10.46
N GLY A 73 22.80 0.70 9.81
CA GLY A 73 23.14 0.11 8.51
C GLY A 73 23.20 -1.42 8.58
N ASN A 74 23.92 -1.95 9.57
CA ASN A 74 24.04 -3.39 9.78
C ASN A 74 22.69 -4.05 10.12
N GLU A 75 21.86 -3.40 10.93
CA GLU A 75 20.51 -3.88 11.25
C GLU A 75 19.64 -4.00 10.00
N ILE A 76 19.62 -2.95 9.17
CA ILE A 76 18.83 -2.91 7.93
C ILE A 76 19.30 -3.97 6.93
N ILE A 77 20.62 -4.12 6.75
CA ILE A 77 21.21 -5.16 5.89
C ILE A 77 20.80 -6.55 6.40
N SER A 78 20.90 -6.81 7.70
CA SER A 78 20.50 -8.10 8.28
C SER A 78 19.01 -8.41 8.09
N ILE A 79 18.14 -7.40 8.23
CA ILE A 79 16.70 -7.55 8.01
C ILE A 79 16.43 -7.94 6.56
N ILE A 80 17.00 -7.22 5.60
CA ILE A 80 16.66 -7.45 4.19
C ILE A 80 17.24 -8.75 3.65
N GLU A 81 18.42 -9.17 4.12
CA GLU A 81 18.98 -10.48 3.80
C GLU A 81 18.08 -11.62 4.29
N LYS A 82 17.56 -11.52 5.52
CA LYS A 82 16.60 -12.49 6.05
C LYS A 82 15.31 -12.52 5.22
N LEU A 83 14.77 -11.37 4.84
CA LEU A 83 13.59 -11.29 3.98
C LEU A 83 13.84 -11.99 2.64
N ARG A 84 14.97 -11.66 1.98
CA ARG A 84 15.36 -12.28 0.70
C ARG A 84 15.59 -13.79 0.80
N ALA A 85 16.17 -14.28 1.91
CA ALA A 85 16.39 -15.70 2.13
C ALA A 85 15.07 -16.46 2.42
N SER A 86 14.11 -15.80 3.08
CA SER A 86 12.81 -16.38 3.39
C SER A 86 11.86 -16.47 2.19
N GLY A 87 12.16 -15.77 1.09
CA GLY A 87 11.28 -15.67 -0.08
C GLY A 87 9.96 -14.94 0.21
N LEU A 88 9.86 -14.26 1.36
CA LEU A 88 8.69 -13.52 1.81
C LEU A 88 8.67 -12.15 1.13
N GLU A 89 8.43 -12.16 -0.18
CA GLU A 89 7.87 -10.99 -0.85
C GLU A 89 6.43 -10.82 -0.33
N ILE A 90 6.02 -9.58 -0.06
CA ILE A 90 4.63 -9.10 0.18
C ILE A 90 4.20 -8.87 1.65
N ALA A 91 3.72 -7.64 1.91
CA ALA A 91 2.36 -7.44 2.42
C ALA A 91 1.56 -6.55 1.45
N PRO A 92 0.23 -6.80 1.35
CA PRO A 92 -0.54 -6.59 0.13
C PRO A 92 -1.37 -5.30 0.11
N VAL A 93 -1.92 -5.05 -1.08
CA VAL A 93 -3.00 -4.10 -1.42
C VAL A 93 -4.13 -4.21 -0.39
N GLU A 94 -4.56 -3.08 0.19
CA GLU A 94 -5.93 -3.01 0.69
C GLU A 94 -6.82 -2.91 -0.55
N GLU A 95 -7.33 -4.04 -1.03
CA GLU A 95 -8.52 -4.01 -1.89
C GLU A 95 -9.62 -3.33 -1.06
N GLU A 96 -10.01 -2.12 -1.42
CA GLU A 96 -11.35 -1.67 -1.05
C GLU A 96 -12.32 -2.69 -1.68
N PRO A 97 -13.34 -3.17 -0.95
CA PRO A 97 -14.33 -4.05 -1.53
C PRO A 97 -14.94 -3.34 -2.74
N GLU A 98 -14.93 -4.01 -3.89
CA GLU A 98 -15.64 -3.55 -5.09
C GLU A 98 -17.02 -3.05 -4.65
N ARG A 99 -17.29 -1.75 -4.81
CA ARG A 99 -18.67 -1.29 -4.73
C ARG A 99 -19.41 -2.07 -5.81
N PRO A 100 -20.46 -2.84 -5.48
CA PRO A 100 -21.23 -3.49 -6.52
C PRO A 100 -21.71 -2.40 -7.48
N LEU A 101 -21.50 -2.61 -8.78
CA LEU A 101 -22.15 -1.87 -9.84
C LEU A 101 -23.65 -2.07 -9.67
N THR A 102 -24.30 -1.24 -8.86
CA THR A 102 -25.74 -1.06 -8.96
C THR A 102 -25.97 -0.34 -10.28
N LEU A 103 -26.15 -1.13 -11.34
CA LEU A 103 -27.00 -0.74 -12.45
C LEU A 103 -28.31 -0.26 -11.80
N PRO A 104 -28.76 0.99 -12.00
CA PRO A 104 -30.17 1.27 -11.82
C PRO A 104 -30.86 0.54 -12.97
N GLU A 105 -31.52 -0.57 -12.61
CA GLU A 105 -32.52 -1.20 -13.46
C GLU A 105 -33.53 -0.14 -13.92
N ASP A 106 -33.77 -0.13 -15.22
CA ASP A 106 -34.91 0.54 -15.82
C ASP A 106 -36.17 -0.14 -15.28
N GLU A 107 -36.76 0.42 -14.23
CA GLU A 107 -38.16 0.18 -13.91
C GLU A 107 -38.89 1.52 -13.73
N SER A 108 -39.40 1.98 -14.86
CA SER A 108 -40.69 2.64 -14.89
C SER A 108 -41.72 1.81 -14.12
N LYS A 109 -42.22 2.30 -12.97
CA LYS A 109 -43.67 2.38 -12.68
C LYS A 109 -44.02 2.94 -11.28
N GLU A 110 -44.96 3.87 -11.35
CA GLU A 110 -46.05 4.16 -10.40
C GLU A 110 -45.70 4.62 -8.97
N ILE A 111 -45.89 5.93 -8.81
CA ILE A 111 -46.09 6.62 -7.53
C ILE A 111 -47.47 6.24 -6.97
N PRO A 112 -47.60 5.63 -5.77
CA PRO A 112 -48.89 5.58 -5.10
C PRO A 112 -49.02 6.78 -4.17
N SER A 113 -49.77 7.79 -4.63
CA SER A 113 -50.22 8.92 -3.83
C SER A 113 -50.98 8.45 -2.58
N LYS A 114 -50.44 8.74 -1.40
CA LYS A 114 -51.03 8.41 -0.10
C LYS A 114 -51.77 9.62 0.46
N GLY A 115 -53.06 9.46 0.72
CA GLY A 115 -53.90 10.41 1.46
C GLY A 115 -55.30 10.48 0.84
N ARG A 116 -56.42 10.32 1.55
CA ARG A 116 -56.71 10.42 2.97
C ARG A 116 -58.08 9.74 3.14
N ARG A 117 -58.22 8.88 4.15
CA ARG A 117 -59.51 8.27 4.55
C ARG A 117 -60.42 9.34 5.18
N LEU A 118 -61.70 9.36 4.78
CA LEU A 118 -62.82 9.75 5.63
C LEU A 118 -64.06 8.94 5.20
N ALA A 119 -64.82 8.50 6.18
CA ALA A 119 -65.72 7.36 6.14
C ALA A 119 -67.20 7.74 5.99
N LYS A 120 -67.99 6.82 5.39
CA LYS A 120 -69.44 6.50 5.56
C LYS A 120 -70.45 7.66 5.32
N ALA A 121 -71.66 7.52 4.78
CA ALA A 121 -72.70 6.47 4.64
C ALA A 121 -73.64 6.88 3.45
N VAL A 122 -74.18 6.01 2.56
CA VAL A 122 -75.53 5.36 2.61
C VAL A 122 -76.65 6.42 2.86
N THR A 123 -77.64 6.73 2.01
CA THR A 123 -78.60 5.93 1.18
C THR A 123 -79.30 6.83 0.12
N GLU A 124 -79.83 6.20 -0.94
CA GLU A 124 -80.90 6.63 -1.85
C GLU A 124 -82.05 7.47 -1.25
N LYS A 125 -82.56 8.44 -2.02
CA LYS A 125 -83.85 8.32 -2.75
C LYS A 125 -84.01 9.43 -3.78
#